data_AF-A0A2T2RWJ9-F1
#
_entry.id   AF-A0A2T2RWJ9-F1
#
_cell.length_a   1.000
_cell.length_b   1.000
_cell.length_c   1.000
_cell.angle_alpha   90.00
_cell.angle_beta   90.00
_cell.angle_gamma   90.00
#
_symmetry.space_group_name_H-M   'P 1'
#
loop_
_entity.id
_entity.type
_entity.pdbx_description
1 polymer ?
#
loop_
_entity_poly.entity_id
_entity_poly.type
_entity_poly.pdbx_seq_one_letter_code
_entity_poly.pdbx_strand_id
1 'polypeptide(L)'
;MQIKEKIKVRAEGNEIKRGIQRKLPTSSAHVFKVVRNGQKTPHRVELQGERKVVEIRQKNPLKPGVYTYTLTYATKGQLASFGNYKQFSWDVIGQDWPFPVEKVRAEVHLPDQVPDDSIRFNASTGYSGEKGLSYDAQLTEKGTVSFSATRLLMPREGLRVMVAFPKGSLNGEQRGWLNSSLMFSVLSLLVIISVMTFLIFFLVKRVSNSRSNRQDDEA
;
A
#
# COMPACT_ATOMS: atom_id res chain seq x y z
N MET A 1 -2.14 1.94 -6.51
CA MET A 1 -1.10 1.02 -7.01
C MET A 1 -1.71 0.12 -8.07
N GLN A 2 -1.03 -0.10 -9.19
CA GLN A 2 -1.46 -1.03 -10.23
C GLN A 2 -0.68 -2.35 -10.11
N ILE A 3 -1.34 -3.46 -10.37
CA ILE A 3 -0.75 -4.80 -10.36
C ILE A 3 -1.12 -5.52 -11.66
N LYS A 4 -0.12 -6.22 -12.22
CA LYS A 4 -0.29 -7.17 -13.31
C LYS A 4 0.22 -8.53 -12.87
N GLU A 5 -0.70 -9.48 -12.71
CA GLU A 5 -0.40 -10.81 -12.22
C GLU A 5 -0.54 -11.82 -13.36
N LYS A 6 0.50 -12.64 -13.59
CA LYS A 6 0.49 -13.71 -14.60
C LYS A 6 0.56 -15.06 -13.90
N ILE A 7 -0.48 -15.86 -14.06
CA ILE A 7 -0.63 -17.16 -13.40
C ILE A 7 -0.64 -18.23 -14.49
N LYS A 8 0.32 -19.15 -14.46
CA LYS A 8 0.37 -20.30 -15.36
C LYS A 8 0.03 -21.55 -14.56
N VAL A 9 -0.96 -22.31 -15.02
CA VAL A 9 -1.41 -23.53 -14.36
C VAL A 9 -1.46 -24.69 -15.35
N ARG A 10 -1.22 -25.90 -14.85
CA ARG A 10 -1.49 -27.15 -15.56
C ARG A 10 -2.86 -27.66 -15.10
N ALA A 11 -3.79 -27.79 -16.04
CA ALA A 11 -5.09 -28.41 -15.80
C ALA A 11 -5.03 -29.88 -16.24
N GLU A 12 -5.34 -30.80 -15.34
CA GLU A 12 -5.36 -32.25 -15.60
C GLU A 12 -6.79 -32.81 -15.66
N GLY A 13 -7.80 -31.97 -15.41
CA GLY A 13 -9.21 -32.37 -15.36
C GLY A 13 -9.72 -32.83 -13.98
N ASN A 14 -8.86 -32.79 -12.96
CA ASN A 14 -9.17 -33.09 -11.56
C ASN A 14 -9.59 -31.83 -10.77
N GLU A 15 -8.65 -31.01 -10.30
CA GLU A 15 -8.92 -29.83 -9.47
C GLU A 15 -9.26 -28.61 -10.35
N ILE A 16 -8.52 -28.42 -11.45
CA ILE A 16 -8.74 -27.33 -12.41
C ILE A 16 -9.61 -27.85 -13.56
N LYS A 17 -10.92 -28.02 -13.30
CA LYS A 17 -11.87 -28.52 -14.33
C LYS A 17 -12.36 -27.45 -15.28
N ARG A 18 -12.65 -26.25 -14.77
CA ARG A 18 -13.35 -25.19 -15.52
C ARG A 18 -12.62 -23.85 -15.50
N GLY A 19 -11.53 -23.75 -14.76
CA GLY A 19 -10.74 -22.53 -14.59
C GLY A 19 -10.25 -22.39 -13.15
N ILE A 20 -9.91 -21.16 -12.76
CA ILE A 20 -9.25 -20.86 -11.49
C ILE A 20 -10.06 -19.87 -10.67
N GLN A 21 -9.83 -19.88 -9.36
CA GLN A 21 -10.25 -18.83 -8.45
C GLN A 21 -9.01 -18.15 -7.88
N ARG A 22 -8.99 -16.82 -7.89
CA ARG A 22 -7.91 -16.01 -7.32
C ARG A 22 -8.46 -15.10 -6.24
N LYS A 23 -8.14 -15.38 -4.98
CA LYS A 23 -8.45 -14.51 -3.84
C LYS A 23 -7.37 -13.45 -3.70
N LEU A 24 -7.71 -12.18 -3.89
CA LEU A 24 -6.79 -11.05 -3.77
C LEU A 24 -6.60 -10.70 -2.29
N PRO A 25 -5.40 -10.24 -1.87
CA PRO A 25 -5.09 -10.01 -0.45
C PRO A 25 -5.79 -8.78 0.15
N THR A 26 -6.64 -8.08 -0.61
CA THR A 26 -7.34 -6.88 -0.15
C THR A 26 -8.72 -6.76 -0.81
N SER A 27 -9.71 -6.28 -0.04
CA SER A 27 -11.04 -5.88 -0.52
C SER A 27 -11.02 -4.65 -1.43
N SER A 28 -9.98 -3.80 -1.33
CA SER A 28 -9.86 -2.57 -2.12
C SER A 28 -9.55 -2.81 -3.60
N ALA A 29 -9.25 -4.05 -3.98
CA ALA A 29 -8.85 -4.39 -5.34
C ALA A 29 -9.95 -4.05 -6.35
N HIS A 30 -9.60 -3.47 -7.49
CA HIS A 30 -10.50 -3.21 -8.60
C HIS A 30 -9.90 -3.83 -9.86
N VAL A 31 -10.57 -4.87 -10.37
CA VAL A 31 -10.09 -5.66 -11.51
C VAL A 31 -10.60 -5.06 -12.81
N PHE A 32 -9.69 -4.65 -13.69
CA PHE A 32 -10.03 -4.01 -14.97
C PHE A 32 -10.00 -5.01 -16.13
N LYS A 33 -9.06 -5.96 -16.08
CA LYS A 33 -8.78 -6.85 -17.22
C LYS A 33 -8.42 -8.24 -16.74
N VAL A 34 -9.08 -9.23 -17.33
CA VAL A 34 -8.75 -10.64 -17.18
C VAL A 34 -8.63 -11.28 -18.55
N VAL A 35 -7.49 -11.90 -18.79
CA VAL A 35 -7.12 -12.54 -20.04
C VAL A 35 -6.74 -13.99 -19.76
N ARG A 36 -7.16 -14.92 -20.61
CA ARG A 36 -6.70 -16.30 -20.64
C ARG A 36 -6.10 -16.59 -22.01
N ASN A 37 -4.86 -17.07 -22.05
CA ASN A 37 -4.13 -17.39 -23.28
C ASN A 37 -4.19 -16.25 -24.32
N GLY A 38 -4.01 -15.00 -23.87
CA GLY A 38 -4.04 -13.81 -24.73
C GLY A 38 -5.44 -13.26 -25.05
N GLN A 39 -6.52 -14.00 -24.77
CA GLN A 39 -7.89 -13.58 -25.07
C GLN A 39 -8.66 -13.14 -23.83
N LYS A 40 -9.49 -12.09 -23.95
CA LYS A 40 -10.41 -11.67 -22.88
C LYS A 40 -11.32 -12.84 -22.51
N THR A 41 -11.51 -13.09 -21.23
CA THR A 41 -12.32 -14.20 -20.75
C THR A 41 -13.40 -13.73 -19.78
N PRO A 42 -14.59 -14.38 -19.77
CA PRO A 42 -15.56 -14.19 -18.70
C PRO A 42 -14.93 -14.41 -17.33
N HIS A 43 -15.27 -13.55 -16.39
CA HIS A 43 -14.85 -13.63 -15.00
C HIS A 43 -15.92 -12.96 -14.13
N ARG A 44 -15.96 -13.35 -12.87
CA ARG A 44 -16.76 -12.70 -11.84
C ARG A 44 -15.85 -12.23 -10.73
N VAL A 45 -16.16 -11.08 -10.15
CA VAL A 45 -15.45 -10.56 -8.98
C VAL A 45 -16.47 -10.38 -7.86
N GLU A 46 -16.25 -11.06 -6.76
CA GLU A 46 -17.12 -10.99 -5.58
C GLU A 46 -16.30 -10.58 -4.35
N LEU A 47 -16.92 -9.86 -3.43
CA LEU A 47 -16.35 -9.62 -2.10
C LEU A 47 -16.75 -10.80 -1.21
N GLN A 48 -15.76 -11.51 -0.66
CA GLN A 48 -15.99 -12.60 0.29
C GLN A 48 -15.18 -12.30 1.56
N GLY A 49 -15.88 -11.94 2.64
CA GLY A 49 -15.26 -11.38 3.83
C GLY A 49 -14.48 -10.11 3.48
N GLU A 50 -13.21 -10.06 3.87
CA GLU A 50 -12.33 -8.89 3.65
C GLU A 50 -11.52 -8.96 2.35
N ARG A 51 -11.84 -9.89 1.43
CA ARG A 51 -11.05 -10.14 0.23
C ARG A 51 -11.91 -10.18 -1.02
N LYS A 52 -11.37 -9.66 -2.13
CA LYS A 52 -11.99 -9.87 -3.45
C LYS A 52 -11.59 -11.21 -4.02
N VAL A 53 -12.56 -11.98 -4.49
CA VAL A 53 -12.36 -13.27 -5.15
C VAL A 53 -12.68 -13.09 -6.63
N VAL A 54 -11.69 -13.37 -7.47
CA VAL A 54 -11.81 -13.37 -8.93
C VAL A 54 -12.02 -14.80 -9.39
N GLU A 55 -13.22 -15.11 -9.83
CA GLU A 55 -13.55 -16.41 -10.40
C GLU A 55 -13.47 -16.34 -11.92
N ILE A 56 -12.60 -17.16 -12.52
CA ILE A 56 -12.38 -17.20 -13.96
C ILE A 56 -12.79 -18.59 -14.44
N ARG A 57 -14.04 -18.70 -14.94
CA ARG A 57 -14.64 -19.99 -15.31
C ARG A 57 -15.12 -20.02 -16.74
N GLN A 58 -15.09 -21.22 -17.31
CA GLN A 58 -15.64 -21.54 -18.61
C GLN A 58 -16.96 -22.27 -18.51
N LYS A 59 -17.82 -22.08 -19.51
CA LYS A 59 -19.08 -22.81 -19.67
C LYS A 59 -18.86 -24.32 -19.85
N ASN A 60 -17.79 -24.70 -20.55
CA ASN A 60 -17.41 -26.09 -20.79
C ASN A 60 -16.14 -26.44 -19.99
N PRO A 61 -15.93 -27.72 -19.65
CA PRO A 61 -14.67 -28.17 -19.05
C PRO A 61 -13.45 -27.80 -19.91
N LEU A 62 -12.34 -27.50 -19.24
CA LEU A 62 -11.05 -27.31 -19.87
C LEU A 62 -10.53 -28.66 -20.35
N LYS A 63 -9.92 -28.68 -21.53
CA LYS A 63 -9.10 -29.82 -21.95
C LYS A 63 -7.83 -29.86 -21.09
N PRO A 64 -7.26 -31.04 -20.81
CA PRO A 64 -5.96 -31.13 -20.16
C PRO A 64 -4.90 -30.30 -20.91
N GLY A 65 -4.09 -29.55 -20.17
CA GLY A 65 -3.08 -28.67 -20.77
C GLY A 65 -2.68 -27.50 -19.88
N VAL A 66 -1.85 -26.62 -20.44
CA VAL A 66 -1.33 -25.44 -19.74
C VAL A 66 -2.13 -24.20 -20.11
N TYR A 67 -2.59 -23.47 -19.10
CA TYR A 67 -3.35 -22.23 -19.26
C TYR A 67 -2.62 -21.08 -18.57
N THR A 68 -2.56 -19.93 -19.26
CA THR A 68 -1.99 -18.70 -18.70
C THR A 68 -3.11 -17.69 -18.50
N TYR A 69 -3.29 -17.26 -17.26
CA TYR A 69 -4.20 -16.20 -16.86
C TYR A 69 -3.40 -14.93 -16.59
N THR A 70 -3.91 -13.78 -17.02
CA THR A 70 -3.33 -12.47 -16.68
C THR A 70 -4.43 -11.60 -16.12
N LEU A 71 -4.24 -11.15 -14.89
CA LEU A 71 -5.13 -10.23 -14.18
C LEU A 71 -4.44 -8.86 -14.13
N THR A 72 -5.19 -7.80 -14.42
CA THR A 72 -4.74 -6.42 -14.23
C THR A 72 -5.75 -5.70 -13.36
N TYR A 73 -5.28 -5.19 -12.22
CA TYR A 73 -6.11 -4.59 -11.19
C TYR A 73 -5.37 -3.47 -10.46
N ALA A 74 -6.12 -2.60 -9.80
CA ALA A 74 -5.57 -1.58 -8.91
C ALA A 74 -6.03 -1.81 -7.47
N THR A 75 -5.24 -1.35 -6.52
CA THR A 75 -5.49 -1.46 -5.09
C THR A 75 -5.04 -0.18 -4.38
N LYS A 76 -5.61 0.04 -3.19
CA LYS A 76 -5.26 1.12 -2.26
C LYS A 76 -4.86 0.53 -0.90
N GLY A 77 -4.22 1.35 -0.06
CA GLY A 77 -3.92 0.99 1.33
C GLY A 77 -2.78 -0.01 1.54
N GLN A 78 -1.92 -0.26 0.54
CA GLN A 78 -0.79 -1.20 0.65
C GLN A 78 0.51 -0.54 1.10
N LEU A 79 0.47 0.78 1.36
CA LEU A 79 1.61 1.57 1.82
C LEU A 79 1.38 1.96 3.28
N ALA A 80 2.16 1.38 4.17
CA ALA A 80 2.25 1.80 5.56
C ALA A 80 3.28 2.93 5.70
N SER A 81 3.06 3.86 6.63
CA SER A 81 3.98 4.97 6.93
C SER A 81 4.66 4.73 8.27
N PHE A 82 5.97 4.92 8.33
CA PHE A 82 6.80 4.72 9.51
C PHE A 82 7.83 5.85 9.61
N GLY A 83 7.66 6.79 10.53
CA GLY A 83 8.56 7.93 10.68
C GLY A 83 8.82 8.64 9.34
N ASN A 84 10.06 8.55 8.85
CA ASN A 84 10.52 9.15 7.59
C ASN A 84 10.43 8.23 6.36
N TYR A 85 10.02 6.97 6.50
CA TYR A 85 9.88 6.03 5.38
C TYR A 85 8.44 5.54 5.18
N LYS A 86 8.19 5.04 3.98
CA LYS A 86 7.01 4.25 3.64
C LYS A 86 7.43 2.83 3.36
N GLN A 87 6.54 1.90 3.63
CA GLN A 87 6.74 0.49 3.31
C GLN A 87 5.56 -0.05 2.52
N PHE A 88 5.86 -0.59 1.35
CA PHE A 88 4.99 -1.47 0.61
C PHE A 88 5.14 -2.89 1.13
N SER A 89 4.02 -3.59 1.33
CA SER A 89 4.00 -5.01 1.65
C SER A 89 2.95 -5.71 0.79
N TRP A 90 3.28 -6.89 0.24
CA TRP A 90 2.35 -7.62 -0.61
C TRP A 90 2.56 -9.13 -0.59
N ASP A 91 1.45 -9.87 -0.52
CA ASP A 91 1.41 -11.32 -0.69
C ASP A 91 1.34 -11.64 -2.18
N VAL A 92 2.52 -11.82 -2.81
CA VAL A 92 2.69 -12.12 -4.24
C VAL A 92 1.88 -13.35 -4.61
N ILE A 93 2.12 -14.43 -3.87
CA ILE A 93 1.29 -15.63 -3.87
C ILE A 93 0.74 -15.81 -2.46
N GLY A 94 -0.58 -15.86 -2.35
CA GLY A 94 -1.26 -16.08 -1.08
C GLY A 94 -1.35 -17.55 -0.71
N GLN A 95 -1.81 -17.84 0.50
CA GLN A 95 -1.82 -19.18 1.09
C GLN A 95 -3.07 -20.01 0.75
N ASP A 96 -3.93 -19.53 -0.15
CA ASP A 96 -5.17 -20.22 -0.54
C ASP A 96 -4.96 -21.25 -1.66
N TRP A 97 -3.78 -21.30 -2.27
CA TRP A 97 -3.50 -22.23 -3.37
C TRP A 97 -3.30 -23.66 -2.84
N PRO A 98 -4.11 -24.64 -3.28
CA PRO A 98 -3.99 -26.03 -2.84
C PRO A 98 -2.92 -26.80 -3.63
N PHE A 99 -2.12 -26.13 -4.44
CA PHE A 99 -1.14 -26.75 -5.33
C PHE A 99 0.28 -26.30 -4.96
N PRO A 100 1.28 -27.15 -5.24
CA PRO A 100 2.66 -26.72 -5.32
C PRO A 100 2.82 -25.58 -6.33
N VAL A 101 3.64 -24.58 -6.01
CA VAL A 101 4.00 -23.49 -6.93
C VAL A 101 5.46 -23.68 -7.33
N GLU A 102 5.65 -24.10 -8.59
CA GLU A 102 6.98 -24.38 -9.14
C GLU A 102 7.87 -23.13 -9.19
N LYS A 103 7.30 -22.00 -9.59
CA LYS A 103 8.03 -20.73 -9.78
C LYS A 103 7.13 -19.56 -9.41
N VAL A 104 7.68 -18.64 -8.62
CA VAL A 104 7.07 -17.34 -8.33
C VAL A 104 8.13 -16.25 -8.46
N ARG A 105 7.75 -15.14 -9.10
CA ARG A 105 8.56 -13.94 -9.23
C ARG A 105 7.68 -12.71 -9.05
N ALA A 106 8.26 -11.64 -8.53
CA ALA A 106 7.63 -10.34 -8.43
C ALA A 106 8.62 -9.24 -8.76
N GLU A 107 8.12 -8.18 -9.39
CA GLU A 107 8.87 -6.95 -9.63
C GLU A 107 8.05 -5.80 -9.02
N VAL A 108 8.73 -4.98 -8.23
CA VAL A 108 8.17 -3.78 -7.63
C VAL A 108 8.85 -2.59 -8.28
N HIS A 109 8.11 -1.85 -9.09
CA HIS A 109 8.57 -0.63 -9.74
C HIS A 109 8.19 0.57 -8.86
N LEU A 110 9.20 1.25 -8.35
CA LEU A 110 9.07 2.50 -7.63
C LEU A 110 9.13 3.68 -8.60
N PRO A 111 8.58 4.85 -8.22
CA PRO A 111 8.75 6.06 -9.01
C PRO A 111 10.22 6.46 -9.14
N ASP A 112 10.60 7.04 -10.29
CA ASP A 112 11.97 7.42 -10.63
C ASP A 112 12.64 8.39 -9.63
N GLN A 113 11.83 9.07 -8.81
CA GLN A 113 12.27 10.01 -7.77
C GLN A 113 12.83 9.29 -6.53
N VAL A 114 12.60 7.99 -6.36
CA VAL A 114 13.16 7.22 -5.24
C VAL A 114 14.64 6.93 -5.51
N PRO A 115 15.58 7.40 -4.68
CA PRO A 115 16.99 7.07 -4.82
C PRO A 115 17.26 5.59 -4.51
N ASP A 116 18.01 4.91 -5.36
CA ASP A 116 18.29 3.47 -5.25
C ASP A 116 18.96 3.08 -3.92
N ASP A 117 19.90 3.90 -3.46
CA ASP A 117 20.62 3.75 -2.18
C ASP A 117 19.73 3.89 -0.94
N SER A 118 18.54 4.49 -1.10
CA SER A 118 17.54 4.66 -0.06
C SER A 118 16.52 3.51 0.02
N ILE A 119 16.50 2.63 -0.99
CA ILE A 119 15.57 1.50 -1.03
C ILE A 119 16.04 0.43 -0.05
N ARG A 120 15.12 -0.08 0.75
CA ARG A 120 15.32 -1.29 1.55
C ARG A 120 14.28 -2.31 1.15
N PHE A 121 14.67 -3.57 1.02
CA PHE A 121 13.74 -4.62 0.62
C PHE A 121 14.07 -5.92 1.31
N ASN A 122 13.03 -6.72 1.54
CA ASN A 122 13.14 -8.09 2.00
C ASN A 122 11.92 -8.89 1.51
N ALA A 123 11.99 -10.20 1.70
CA ALA A 123 10.85 -11.07 1.49
C ALA A 123 10.80 -12.16 2.56
N SER A 124 9.72 -12.91 2.56
CA SER A 124 9.59 -14.12 3.36
C SER A 124 8.79 -15.17 2.61
N THR A 125 9.20 -16.43 2.74
CA THR A 125 8.49 -17.60 2.22
C THR A 125 7.95 -18.47 3.35
N GLY A 126 6.94 -19.29 3.07
CA GLY A 126 6.45 -20.32 4.00
C GLY A 126 4.97 -20.18 4.34
N TYR A 127 4.55 -20.91 5.37
CA TYR A 127 3.18 -20.90 5.87
C TYR A 127 2.85 -19.64 6.68
N SER A 128 1.61 -19.53 7.16
CA SER A 128 1.15 -18.38 7.95
C SER A 128 2.02 -18.20 9.19
N GLY A 129 2.59 -17.00 9.36
CA GLY A 129 3.45 -16.65 10.49
C GLY A 129 4.92 -17.03 10.31
N GLU A 130 5.27 -17.83 9.31
CA GLU A 130 6.65 -18.21 9.04
C GLU A 130 7.43 -17.08 8.35
N LYS A 131 8.74 -17.05 8.62
CA LYS A 131 9.69 -16.07 8.05
C LYS A 131 10.81 -16.79 7.31
N GLY A 132 10.45 -17.76 6.46
CA GLY A 132 11.43 -18.51 5.68
C GLY A 132 12.24 -17.61 4.75
N LEU A 133 13.49 -17.97 4.54
CA LEU A 133 14.48 -17.20 3.78
C LEU A 133 14.77 -17.80 2.40
N SER A 134 13.88 -18.65 1.88
CA SER A 134 14.06 -19.31 0.57
C SER A 134 13.65 -18.38 -0.58
N TYR A 135 14.31 -17.23 -0.67
CA TYR A 135 14.10 -16.25 -1.73
C TYR A 135 15.41 -15.57 -2.15
N ASP A 136 15.42 -15.09 -3.39
CA ASP A 136 16.37 -14.11 -3.89
C ASP A 136 15.67 -12.77 -4.02
N ALA A 137 16.37 -11.69 -3.71
CA ALA A 137 15.91 -10.33 -3.90
C ALA A 137 17.07 -9.43 -4.33
N GLN A 138 16.84 -8.59 -5.33
CA GLN A 138 17.86 -7.69 -5.86
C GLN A 138 17.24 -6.47 -6.52
N LEU A 139 17.96 -5.36 -6.45
CA LEU A 139 17.69 -4.17 -7.26
C LEU A 139 18.29 -4.39 -8.65
N THR A 140 17.47 -4.42 -9.71
CA THR A 140 17.92 -4.81 -11.06
C THR A 140 18.17 -3.62 -11.97
N GLU A 141 17.25 -2.67 -11.96
CA GLU A 141 17.26 -1.44 -12.74
C GLU A 141 16.83 -0.31 -11.80
N LYS A 142 17.02 0.94 -12.22
CA LYS A 142 16.67 2.11 -11.40
C LYS A 142 15.24 1.99 -10.87
N GLY A 143 15.09 2.02 -9.55
CA GLY A 143 13.79 1.92 -8.87
C GLY A 143 13.05 0.58 -8.97
N THR A 144 13.66 -0.49 -9.52
CA THR A 144 12.99 -1.80 -9.68
C THR A 144 13.61 -2.86 -8.79
N VAL A 145 12.83 -3.37 -7.84
CA VAL A 145 13.22 -4.50 -6.97
C VAL A 145 12.59 -5.78 -7.49
N SER A 146 13.43 -6.77 -7.80
CA SER A 146 13.00 -8.11 -8.19
C SER A 146 13.07 -9.09 -7.02
N PHE A 147 12.11 -10.02 -6.97
CA PHE A 147 12.02 -11.08 -5.98
C PHE A 147 11.70 -12.41 -6.66
N SER A 148 12.27 -13.50 -6.15
CA SER A 148 11.90 -14.86 -6.58
C SER A 148 12.05 -15.87 -5.46
N ALA A 149 11.20 -16.89 -5.41
CA ALA A 149 11.46 -18.04 -4.54
C ALA A 149 12.59 -18.90 -5.12
N THR A 150 13.47 -19.40 -4.24
CA THR A 150 14.63 -20.24 -4.62
C THR A 150 14.32 -21.74 -4.61
N ARG A 151 13.12 -22.11 -4.16
CA ARG A 151 12.60 -23.47 -4.16
C ARG A 151 11.13 -23.48 -4.58
N LEU A 152 10.63 -24.68 -4.88
CA LEU A 152 9.20 -24.93 -4.99
C LEU A 152 8.51 -24.55 -3.67
N LEU A 153 7.38 -23.86 -3.76
CA LEU A 153 6.52 -23.61 -2.61
C LEU A 153 5.47 -24.73 -2.52
N MET A 154 5.34 -25.31 -1.34
CA MET A 154 4.36 -26.37 -1.06
C MET A 154 2.94 -25.79 -1.06
N PRO A 155 1.89 -26.64 -1.18
CA PRO A 155 0.51 -26.18 -1.06
C PRO A 155 0.32 -25.28 0.17
N ARG A 156 -0.30 -24.11 -0.04
CA ARG A 156 -0.54 -23.07 0.99
C ARG A 156 0.68 -22.33 1.51
N GLU A 157 1.89 -22.58 1.02
CA GLU A 157 3.00 -21.66 1.25
C GLU A 157 2.86 -20.39 0.41
N GLY A 158 3.36 -19.28 0.94
CA GLY A 158 3.32 -17.97 0.31
C GLY A 158 4.71 -17.40 0.00
N LEU A 159 4.72 -16.33 -0.80
CA LEU A 159 5.82 -15.39 -0.92
C LEU A 159 5.24 -14.00 -0.60
N ARG A 160 5.77 -13.38 0.44
CA ARG A 160 5.48 -11.99 0.82
C ARG A 160 6.71 -11.14 0.54
N VAL A 161 6.51 -9.98 -0.09
CA VAL A 161 7.58 -9.02 -0.37
C VAL A 161 7.33 -7.74 0.40
N MET A 162 8.41 -7.07 0.79
CA MET A 162 8.36 -5.73 1.36
C MET A 162 9.41 -4.84 0.73
N VAL A 163 9.03 -3.60 0.44
CA VAL A 163 9.91 -2.57 -0.10
C VAL A 163 9.66 -1.27 0.65
N ALA A 164 10.70 -0.73 1.25
CA ALA A 164 10.68 0.53 1.97
C ALA A 164 11.53 1.60 1.27
N PHE A 165 11.04 2.84 1.32
CA PHE A 165 11.66 4.00 0.67
C PHE A 165 11.27 5.30 1.40
N PRO A 166 12.03 6.40 1.23
CA PRO A 166 11.74 7.67 1.92
C PRO A 166 10.37 8.24 1.56
N LYS A 167 9.63 8.72 2.56
CA LYS A 167 8.26 9.21 2.42
C LYS A 167 8.12 10.35 1.39
N GLY A 168 9.11 11.25 1.35
CA GLY A 168 9.13 12.40 0.46
C GLY A 168 9.30 12.10 -1.05
N SER A 169 9.47 10.82 -1.41
CA SER A 169 9.73 10.39 -2.79
C SER A 169 8.48 10.22 -3.63
N LEU A 170 7.28 10.26 -3.04
CA LEU A 170 6.01 10.17 -3.77
C LEU A 170 5.46 11.56 -4.07
N ASN A 171 5.22 11.85 -5.35
CA ASN A 171 4.59 13.08 -5.82
C ASN A 171 3.25 13.31 -5.08
N GLY A 172 3.14 14.44 -4.39
CA GLY A 172 1.94 14.85 -3.65
C GLY A 172 2.10 14.92 -2.13
N GLU A 173 3.06 14.22 -1.52
CA GLU A 173 3.24 14.28 -0.05
C GLU A 173 4.10 15.46 0.41
N GLN A 174 4.99 15.99 -0.44
CA GLN A 174 5.75 17.20 -0.12
C GLN A 174 4.84 18.42 0.13
N ARG A 175 3.65 18.46 -0.48
CA ARG A 175 2.67 19.55 -0.29
C ARG A 175 1.94 19.51 1.07
N GLY A 176 1.93 18.37 1.77
CA GLY A 176 1.17 18.20 3.01
C GLY A 176 1.87 18.71 4.28
N TRP A 177 3.21 18.62 4.35
CA TRP A 177 3.95 19.10 5.55
C TRP A 177 4.09 20.62 5.55
N LEU A 178 4.32 21.23 4.39
CA LEU A 178 4.49 22.68 4.27
C LEU A 178 3.24 23.42 4.77
N ASN A 179 2.06 22.88 4.49
CA ASN A 179 0.81 23.50 4.94
C ASN A 179 0.53 23.27 6.43
N SER A 180 0.82 22.10 6.99
CA SER A 180 0.53 21.84 8.42
C SER A 180 1.44 22.64 9.34
N SER A 181 2.75 22.67 9.08
CA SER A 181 3.72 23.44 9.87
C SER A 181 3.43 24.96 9.82
N LEU A 182 3.17 25.51 8.62
CA LEU A 182 2.79 26.91 8.47
C LEU A 182 1.45 27.23 9.15
N MET A 183 0.46 26.33 9.08
CA MET A 183 -0.82 26.52 9.78
C MET A 183 -0.66 26.54 11.31
N PHE A 184 0.18 25.67 11.88
CA PHE A 184 0.46 25.68 13.33
C PHE A 184 1.20 26.96 13.76
N SER A 185 2.13 27.47 12.94
CA SER A 185 2.84 28.73 13.21
C SER A 185 1.94 29.97 13.11
N VAL A 186 0.98 30.00 12.19
CA VAL A 186 0.03 31.11 12.07
C VAL A 186 -0.96 31.10 13.25
N LEU A 187 -1.42 29.93 13.67
CA LEU A 187 -2.36 29.81 14.78
C LEU A 187 -1.73 30.24 16.12
N SER A 188 -0.46 29.88 16.37
CA SER A 188 0.25 30.32 17.57
C SER A 188 0.46 31.84 17.60
N LEU A 189 0.78 32.46 16.46
CA LEU A 189 0.92 33.91 16.35
C LEU A 189 -0.39 34.66 16.68
N LEU A 190 -1.53 34.16 16.19
CA LEU A 190 -2.84 34.76 16.46
C LEU A 190 -3.23 34.67 17.94
N VAL A 191 -2.90 33.56 18.61
CA VAL A 191 -3.12 33.41 20.06
C VAL A 191 -2.25 34.41 20.84
N ILE A 192 -0.98 34.56 20.47
CA ILE A 192 -0.07 35.52 21.12
C ILE A 192 -0.59 36.95 20.95
N ILE A 193 -1.01 37.33 19.74
CA ILE A 193 -1.58 38.66 19.47
C ILE A 193 -2.84 38.88 20.30
N SER A 194 -3.74 37.88 20.39
CA SER A 194 -4.95 37.98 21.21
C SER A 194 -4.67 38.14 22.71
N VAL A 195 -3.64 37.46 23.24
CA VAL A 195 -3.24 37.60 24.64
C VAL A 195 -2.62 38.98 24.88
N MET A 196 -1.79 39.46 23.95
CA MET A 196 -1.19 40.78 24.04
C MET A 196 -2.23 41.90 24.01
N THR A 197 -3.21 41.84 23.10
CA THR A 197 -4.28 42.85 23.03
C THR A 197 -5.14 42.85 24.30
N PHE A 198 -5.44 41.67 24.86
CA PHE A 198 -6.16 41.54 26.13
C PHE A 198 -5.38 42.14 27.31
N LEU A 199 -4.06 41.88 27.39
CA LEU A 199 -3.20 42.44 28.44
C LEU A 199 -3.08 43.96 28.31
N ILE A 200 -2.90 44.48 27.09
CA ILE A 200 -2.85 45.92 26.83
C ILE A 200 -4.17 46.58 27.24
N PHE A 201 -5.31 45.99 26.86
CA PHE A 201 -6.63 46.47 27.26
C PHE A 201 -6.78 46.53 28.79
N PHE A 202 -6.34 45.49 29.50
CA PHE A 202 -6.38 45.45 30.98
C PHE A 202 -5.47 46.50 31.62
N LEU A 203 -4.26 46.71 31.09
CA LEU A 203 -3.33 47.72 31.57
C LEU A 203 -3.88 49.13 31.35
N VAL A 204 -4.43 49.43 30.18
CA VAL A 204 -5.06 50.73 29.88
C VAL A 204 -6.24 50.97 30.81
N LYS A 205 -7.11 49.98 31.00
CA LYS A 205 -8.26 50.09 31.92
C LYS A 205 -7.81 50.31 33.37
N ARG A 206 -6.76 49.62 33.82
CA ARG A 206 -6.20 49.77 35.17
C ARG A 206 -5.61 51.17 35.39
N VAL A 207 -4.87 51.70 34.42
CA VAL A 207 -4.31 53.06 34.48
C VAL A 207 -5.42 54.12 34.46
N SER A 208 -6.44 53.95 33.61
CA SER A 208 -7.60 54.84 33.55
C SER A 208 -8.36 54.90 34.89
N ASN A 209 -8.61 53.75 35.53
CA ASN A 209 -9.27 53.71 36.84
C ASN A 209 -8.42 54.37 37.95
N SER A 210 -7.10 54.20 37.91
CA SER A 210 -6.21 54.81 38.91
C SER A 210 -6.12 56.34 38.83
N ARG A 211 -6.41 56.92 37.65
CA ARG A 211 -6.49 58.38 37.47
C ARG A 211 -7.82 58.95 37.95
N SER A 212 -8.93 58.21 37.77
CA SER A 212 -10.25 58.59 38.29
C SER A 212 -10.24 58.67 39.82
N ASN A 213 -9.74 57.63 40.50
CA ASN A 213 -9.71 57.64 41.98
C ASN A 213 -8.82 58.74 42.58
N ARG A 214 -7.80 59.22 41.87
CA ARG A 214 -6.96 60.34 42.36
C ARG A 214 -7.65 61.70 42.24
N GLN A 215 -8.60 61.87 41.32
CA GLN A 215 -9.37 63.11 41.21
C GLN A 215 -10.46 63.22 42.27
N ASP A 216 -10.96 62.09 42.79
CA ASP A 216 -11.97 62.06 43.85
C ASP A 216 -11.38 62.30 45.26
N ASP A 217 -10.07 62.04 45.45
CA ASP A 217 -9.36 62.27 46.72
C ASP A 217 -8.83 63.72 46.89
N GLU A 218 -8.86 64.54 45.83
CA GLU A 218 -8.42 65.96 45.84
C GLU A 218 -9.60 66.97 45.87
N ALA A 219 -10.84 66.50 46.07
CA ALA A 219 -12.06 67.33 46.16
C ALA A 219 -12.58 67.49 47.60
#